data_AF-A0A7C3R5W7-F1
#
_entry.id   AF-A0A7C3R5W7-F1
#
_cell.length_a   1.000
_cell.length_b   1.000
_cell.length_c   1.000
_cell.angle_alpha   90.00
_cell.angle_beta   90.00
_cell.angle_gamma   90.00
#
_symmetry.space_group_name_H-M   'P 1'
#
loop_
_entity.id
_entity.type
_entity.pdbx_description
1 polymer ?
#
loop_
_entity_poly.entity_id
_entity_poly.type
_entity_poly.pdbx_seq_one_letter_code
_entity_poly.pdbx_strand_id
1 'polypeptide(L)'
;MNELFFALIIFLLAIIFYLLFKNREWKIKFEQRIKEWKEKEEEKIREDAIKRSARTLSGKTLEKLVPFLENFPYDPHDIRWLGDPVDLIIFDGYSSSEGKDLN
;
A
#
# COMPACT_ATOMS: atom_id res chain seq x y z
N MET A 1 44.01 24.22 -49.39
CA MET A 1 42.62 24.39 -48.87
C MET A 1 41.91 23.05 -48.68
N ASN A 2 42.05 22.10 -49.60
CA ASN A 2 41.38 20.78 -49.48
C ASN A 2 41.87 19.92 -48.30
N GLU A 3 43.17 19.91 -47.99
CA GLU A 3 43.73 19.16 -46.85
C GLU A 3 43.14 19.59 -45.49
N LEU A 4 43.00 20.90 -45.27
CA LEU A 4 42.43 21.45 -44.05
C LEU A 4 40.95 21.07 -43.89
N PHE A 5 40.22 21.01 -45.01
CA PHE A 5 38.82 20.62 -45.05
C PHE A 5 38.63 19.13 -44.70
N PHE A 6 39.48 18.25 -45.22
CA PHE A 6 39.44 16.82 -44.87
C PHE A 6 39.77 16.58 -43.39
N ALA A 7 40.75 17.29 -42.83
CA ALA A 7 41.08 17.19 -41.40
C ALA A 7 39.90 17.61 -40.49
N LEU A 8 39.18 18.67 -40.86
CA LEU A 8 37.98 19.11 -40.13
C LEU A 8 36.85 18.09 -40.18
N ILE A 9 36.63 17.44 -41.33
CA ILE A 9 35.62 16.38 -41.47
C ILE A 9 35.94 15.19 -40.57
N ILE A 10 37.20 14.74 -40.56
CA ILE A 10 37.63 13.61 -39.70
C ILE A 10 37.44 13.95 -38.22
N PHE A 11 37.77 15.18 -37.82
CA PHE A 11 37.58 15.64 -36.46
C PHE A 11 36.08 15.66 -36.06
N LEU A 12 35.22 16.17 -36.94
CA LEU A 12 33.76 16.17 -36.75
C LEU A 12 33.19 14.75 -36.63
N LEU A 13 33.64 13.83 -37.50
CA LEU A 13 33.23 12.43 -37.47
C LEU A 13 33.68 11.73 -36.19
N ALA A 14 34.88 12.02 -35.70
CA ALA A 14 35.37 11.48 -34.43
C ALA A 14 34.54 11.97 -33.24
N ILE A 15 34.13 13.24 -33.22
CA ILE A 15 33.25 13.79 -32.18
C ILE A 15 31.88 13.11 -32.23
N ILE A 16 31.28 12.99 -33.42
CA ILE A 16 29.98 12.33 -33.60
C ILE A 16 30.07 10.88 -33.14
N PHE A 17 31.12 10.16 -33.54
CA PHE A 17 31.36 8.78 -33.13
C PHE A 17 31.49 8.64 -31.60
N TYR A 18 32.24 9.54 -30.97
CA TYR A 18 32.38 9.59 -29.52
C TYR A 18 31.03 9.82 -28.80
N LEU A 19 30.22 10.77 -29.29
CA LEU A 19 28.89 11.05 -28.74
C LEU A 19 27.94 9.85 -28.89
N LEU A 20 27.95 9.19 -30.05
CA LEU A 20 27.16 7.98 -30.30
C LEU A 20 27.55 6.84 -29.37
N PHE A 21 28.86 6.61 -29.21
CA PHE A 21 29.37 5.56 -28.35
C PHE A 21 28.95 5.80 -26.88
N LYS A 22 29.08 7.03 -26.40
CA LYS A 22 28.66 7.41 -25.05
C LYS A 22 27.15 7.27 -24.85
N ASN A 23 26.33 7.65 -25.82
CA ASN A 23 24.87 7.53 -25.71
C ASN A 23 24.39 6.08 -25.51
N ARG A 24 25.07 5.11 -26.14
CA ARG A 24 24.73 3.68 -25.97
C ARG A 24 24.98 3.17 -24.54
N GLU A 25 26.11 3.53 -23.95
CA GLU A 25 26.46 3.14 -22.58
C GLU A 25 25.44 3.67 -21.55
N TRP A 26 24.97 4.91 -21.75
CA TRP A 26 24.01 5.54 -20.84
C TRP A 26 22.65 4.87 -20.89
N LYS A 27 22.21 4.45 -22.08
CA LYS A 27 20.93 3.76 -22.25
C LYS A 27 20.89 2.44 -21.47
N ILE A 28 21.96 1.66 -21.56
CA ILE A 28 22.04 0.35 -20.87
C ILE A 28 22.02 0.53 -19.35
N LYS A 29 22.83 1.45 -18.82
CA LYS A 29 22.86 1.73 -17.36
C LYS A 29 21.52 2.25 -16.84
N PHE A 30 20.82 3.06 -17.64
CA PHE A 30 19.52 3.59 -17.27
C PHE A 30 18.45 2.50 -17.24
N GLU A 31 18.40 1.63 -18.26
CA GLU A 31 17.44 0.52 -18.32
C GLU A 31 17.61 -0.46 -17.15
N GLN A 32 18.85 -0.79 -16.78
CA GLN A 32 19.13 -1.64 -15.63
C GLN A 32 18.63 -1.00 -14.33
N ARG A 33 18.96 0.28 -14.09
CA ARG A 33 18.55 0.99 -12.88
C ARG A 33 17.04 1.14 -12.76
N ILE A 34 16.34 1.39 -13.87
CA ILE A 34 14.88 1.46 -13.93
C ILE A 34 14.27 0.09 -13.58
N LYS A 35 14.83 -1.00 -14.13
CA LYS A 35 14.34 -2.35 -13.87
C LYS A 35 14.47 -2.72 -12.39
N GLU A 36 15.65 -2.51 -11.80
CA GLU A 36 15.88 -2.76 -10.38
C GLU A 36 14.97 -1.91 -9.48
N TRP A 37 14.75 -0.64 -9.86
CA TRP A 37 13.86 0.24 -9.10
C TRP A 37 12.41 -0.24 -9.17
N LYS A 38 11.94 -0.68 -10.35
CA LYS A 38 10.58 -1.22 -10.53
C LYS A 38 10.34 -2.47 -9.69
N GLU A 39 11.27 -3.43 -9.74
CA GLU A 39 11.16 -4.69 -8.98
C GLU A 39 11.05 -4.42 -7.47
N LYS A 40 11.92 -3.53 -6.94
CA LYS A 40 11.89 -3.14 -5.53
C LYS A 40 10.61 -2.42 -5.13
N GLU A 41 10.08 -1.56 -6.00
CA GLU A 41 8.88 -0.79 -5.67
C GLU A 41 7.61 -1.66 -5.75
N GLU A 42 7.56 -2.61 -6.69
CA GLU A 42 6.48 -3.58 -6.79
C GLU A 42 6.38 -4.46 -5.53
N GLU A 43 7.52 -4.93 -5.02
CA GLU A 43 7.58 -5.71 -3.78
C GLU A 43 7.02 -4.91 -2.59
N LYS A 44 7.44 -3.64 -2.43
CA LYS A 44 6.92 -2.77 -1.37
C LYS A 44 5.41 -2.54 -1.48
N ILE A 45 4.90 -2.27 -2.68
CA ILE A 45 3.47 -2.03 -2.90
C ILE A 45 2.68 -3.29 -2.53
N ARG A 46 3.17 -4.47 -2.92
CA ARG A 46 2.55 -5.75 -2.58
C ARG A 46 2.51 -5.97 -1.07
N GLU A 47 3.62 -5.71 -0.38
CA GLU A 47 3.66 -5.80 1.08
C GLU A 47 2.73 -4.81 1.77
N ASP A 48 2.69 -3.54 1.34
CA ASP A 48 1.82 -2.53 1.94
C ASP A 48 0.35 -2.87 1.72
N ALA A 49 -0.01 -3.39 0.54
CA ALA A 49 -1.36 -3.85 0.26
C ALA A 49 -1.79 -5.00 1.19
N ILE A 50 -0.90 -5.98 1.44
CA ILE A 50 -1.14 -7.06 2.40
C ILE A 50 -1.26 -6.53 3.84
N LYS A 51 -0.38 -5.61 4.23
CA LYS A 51 -0.38 -5.03 5.59
C LYS A 51 -1.64 -4.18 5.84
N ARG A 52 -2.10 -3.40 4.86
CA ARG A 52 -3.33 -2.61 4.96
C ARG A 52 -4.59 -3.47 4.98
N SER A 53 -4.66 -4.49 4.12
CA SER A 53 -5.81 -5.39 4.11
C SER A 53 -5.88 -6.19 5.41
N ALA A 54 -4.74 -6.68 5.91
CA ALA A 54 -4.66 -7.38 7.20
C ALA A 54 -5.13 -6.50 8.37
N ARG A 55 -4.68 -5.23 8.47
CA ARG A 55 -5.12 -4.31 9.54
C ARG A 55 -6.61 -4.00 9.49
N THR A 56 -7.13 -3.75 8.30
CA THR A 56 -8.55 -3.41 8.11
C THR A 56 -9.43 -4.61 8.41
N LEU A 57 -9.04 -5.79 7.93
CA LEU A 57 -9.76 -7.03 8.17
C LEU A 57 -9.69 -7.42 9.65
N SER A 58 -8.52 -7.35 10.28
CA SER A 58 -8.37 -7.70 11.70
C SER A 58 -9.19 -6.80 12.61
N GLY A 59 -9.24 -5.48 12.34
CA GLY A 59 -10.09 -4.55 13.09
C GLY A 59 -11.56 -4.92 12.99
N LYS A 60 -12.06 -5.11 11.76
CA LYS A 60 -13.44 -5.53 11.51
C LYS A 60 -13.78 -6.89 12.12
N THR A 61 -12.83 -7.83 12.17
CA THR A 61 -13.06 -9.14 12.80
C THR A 61 -13.08 -9.02 14.32
N LEU A 62 -12.21 -8.19 14.92
CA LEU A 62 -12.19 -7.97 16.37
C LEU A 62 -13.52 -7.38 16.86
N GLU A 63 -14.08 -6.41 16.14
CA GLU A 63 -15.37 -5.78 16.47
C GLU A 63 -16.51 -6.81 16.63
N LYS A 64 -16.50 -7.87 15.81
CA LYS A 64 -17.51 -8.95 15.91
C LYS A 64 -17.22 -9.96 17.02
N LEU A 65 -15.97 -10.09 17.43
CA LEU A 65 -15.53 -11.05 18.44
C LEU A 65 -15.59 -10.50 19.87
N VAL A 66 -15.55 -9.19 20.04
CA VAL A 66 -15.65 -8.49 21.34
C VAL A 66 -16.77 -9.03 22.25
N PRO A 67 -18.01 -9.26 21.77
CA PRO A 67 -19.12 -9.78 22.58
C PRO A 67 -18.93 -11.19 23.13
N PHE A 68 -17.99 -11.97 22.58
CA PHE A 68 -17.75 -13.37 22.95
C PHE A 68 -16.52 -13.56 23.84
N LEU A 69 -15.86 -12.48 24.25
CA LEU A 69 -14.72 -12.53 25.16
C LEU A 69 -15.18 -12.87 26.58
N GLU A 70 -14.45 -13.74 27.28
CA GLU A 70 -14.81 -14.23 28.63
C GLU A 70 -14.99 -13.13 29.68
N ASN A 71 -14.38 -11.96 29.47
CA ASN A 71 -14.49 -10.78 30.36
C ASN A 71 -15.41 -9.68 29.79
N PHE A 72 -16.33 -10.00 28.88
CA PHE A 72 -17.26 -9.01 28.35
C PHE A 72 -18.26 -8.59 29.45
N PRO A 73 -18.37 -7.30 29.81
CA PRO A 73 -19.03 -6.86 31.04
C PRO A 73 -20.57 -6.80 30.96
N TYR A 74 -21.18 -7.28 29.87
CA TYR A 74 -22.62 -7.16 29.62
C TYR A 74 -23.24 -8.53 29.33
N ASP A 75 -24.51 -8.69 29.71
CA ASP A 75 -25.29 -9.90 29.43
C ASP A 75 -25.43 -10.11 27.90
N PRO A 76 -25.07 -11.29 27.35
CA PRO A 76 -25.29 -11.62 25.94
C PRO A 76 -26.74 -11.40 25.46
N HIS A 77 -27.73 -11.48 26.34
CA HIS A 77 -29.15 -11.25 26.03
C HIS A 77 -29.51 -9.78 25.79
N ASP A 78 -28.68 -8.84 26.25
CA ASP A 78 -28.84 -7.39 26.10
C ASP A 78 -28.24 -6.85 24.80
N ILE A 79 -27.59 -7.74 24.05
CA ILE A 79 -26.83 -7.41 22.86
C ILE A 79 -27.71 -7.48 21.61
N ARG A 80 -27.73 -6.40 20.83
CA ARG A 80 -28.36 -6.33 19.51
C ARG A 80 -27.33 -6.06 18.43
N TRP A 81 -27.33 -6.89 17.39
CA TRP A 81 -26.49 -6.74 16.22
C TRP A 81 -27.13 -5.78 15.20
N LEU A 82 -26.36 -4.81 14.68
CA LEU A 82 -26.85 -3.77 13.74
C LEU A 82 -26.11 -3.71 12.40
N GLY A 83 -24.81 -4.04 12.35
CA GLY A 83 -24.00 -4.07 11.11
C GLY A 83 -23.24 -2.77 10.79
N ASP A 84 -22.68 -2.60 9.58
CA ASP A 84 -21.84 -1.43 9.23
C ASP A 84 -22.70 -0.14 9.13
N PRO A 85 -22.40 0.98 9.82
CA PRO A 85 -21.13 1.33 10.50
C PRO A 85 -21.09 1.11 12.02
N VAL A 86 -22.10 0.49 12.63
CA VAL A 86 -22.17 0.22 14.08
C VAL A 86 -22.60 -1.23 14.31
N ASP A 87 -21.62 -2.12 14.55
CA ASP A 87 -21.85 -3.56 14.60
C ASP A 87 -22.77 -4.00 15.75
N LEU A 88 -22.71 -3.32 16.89
CA LEU A 88 -23.30 -3.75 18.16
C LEU A 88 -23.91 -2.59 18.95
N ILE A 89 -25.11 -2.78 19.50
CA ILE A 89 -25.68 -1.93 20.56
C ILE A 89 -26.02 -2.82 21.75
N ILE A 90 -25.72 -2.33 22.95
CA ILE A 90 -25.96 -3.01 24.21
C ILE A 90 -27.03 -2.22 24.97
N PHE A 91 -28.12 -2.89 25.31
CA PHE A 91 -29.18 -2.35 26.14
C PHE A 91 -29.02 -2.89 27.56
N ASP A 92 -28.09 -2.32 28.32
CA ASP A 92 -27.74 -2.74 29.69
C ASP A 92 -29.00 -2.82 30.58
N GLY A 93 -29.34 -4.03 31.02
CA GLY A 93 -30.50 -4.32 31.86
C GLY A 93 -31.79 -4.67 31.10
N TYR A 94 -31.74 -4.97 29.80
CA TYR A 94 -32.91 -5.35 29.00
C TYR A 94 -33.45 -6.76 29.35
N SER A 95 -32.57 -7.71 29.67
CA SER A 95 -32.90 -9.08 30.08
C SER A 95 -33.30 -9.15 31.56
N SER A 96 -32.86 -8.17 32.36
CA SER A 96 -33.22 -8.06 33.76
C SER A 96 -34.69 -7.65 33.84
N SER A 97 -35.53 -8.55 34.32
CA SER A 97 -36.97 -8.35 34.56
C SER A 97 -37.31 -7.24 35.58
N GLU A 98 -36.34 -6.46 36.03
CA GLU A 98 -36.57 -5.25 36.80
C GLU A 98 -36.71 -4.06 35.84
N GLY A 99 -37.94 -3.82 35.41
CA GLY A 99 -38.33 -2.54 34.86
C GLY A 99 -37.98 -1.45 35.88
N LYS A 100 -36.87 -0.73 35.66
CA LYS A 100 -36.63 0.54 36.31
C LYS A 100 -37.59 1.53 35.68
N ASP A 101 -38.72 1.71 36.36
CA ASP A 101 -39.62 2.84 36.19
C ASP A 101 -38.77 4.12 36.10
N LEU A 102 -38.73 4.70 34.90
CA LEU A 102 -38.17 6.02 34.65
C LEU A 102 -39.13 7.04 35.27
N ASN A 103 -38.84 7.46 36.50
CA ASN A 103 -39.32 8.72 37.07
C ASN A 103 -38.53 9.90 36.49
#